data_AF-A0A5K1EL57-F1
#
_entry.id   AF-A0A5K1EL57-F1
#
_cell.length_a   1.000
_cell.length_b   1.000
_cell.length_c   1.000
_cell.angle_alpha   90.00
_cell.angle_beta   90.00
_cell.angle_gamma   90.00
#
_symmetry.space_group_name_H-M   'P 1'
#
loop_
_entity.id
_entity.type
_entity.pdbx_description
1 polymer ?
#
loop_
_entity_poly.entity_id
_entity_poly.type
_entity_poly.pdbx_seq_one_letter_code
_entity_poly.pdbx_strand_id
1 'polypeptide(L)'
;TLQDEVAGLQASNQRLVCTNSASSSQKRTSRVDVQCPLKYSGSRDVRVIDNFEFQVDYYLDLHNVVEENLKIKTVTMLLEGNVVAWWRRKMLDIENEDCMIRTFDDFNKQLKGYFMP
;
A
#
# COMPACT_ATOMS: atom_id res chain seq x y z
N THR A 1 -2.72 -23.16 -22.96
CA THR A 1 -1.70 -22.68 -23.94
C THR A 1 -1.03 -21.42 -23.41
N LEU A 2 0.14 -20.99 -23.89
CA LEU A 2 0.77 -19.71 -23.49
C LEU A 2 -0.20 -18.52 -23.53
N GLN A 3 -1.19 -18.57 -24.41
CA GLN A 3 -2.28 -17.58 -24.50
C GLN A 3 -3.23 -17.58 -23.29
N ASP A 4 -3.49 -18.72 -22.65
CA ASP A 4 -4.32 -18.80 -21.44
C ASP A 4 -3.57 -18.24 -20.22
N GLU A 5 -2.26 -18.44 -20.18
CA GLU A 5 -1.40 -17.91 -19.12
C GLU A 5 -1.25 -16.39 -19.27
N VAL A 6 -1.04 -15.89 -20.49
CA VAL A 6 -1.07 -14.44 -20.77
C VAL A 6 -2.45 -13.84 -20.46
N ALA A 7 -3.55 -14.52 -20.79
CA ALA A 7 -4.89 -14.07 -20.45
C ALA A 7 -5.14 -14.07 -18.93
N GLY A 8 -4.66 -15.08 -18.20
CA GLY A 8 -4.72 -15.14 -16.74
C GLY A 8 -3.91 -14.05 -16.06
N LEU A 9 -2.70 -13.77 -16.58
CA LEU A 9 -1.85 -12.68 -16.11
C LEU A 9 -2.43 -11.31 -16.46
N GLN A 10 -3.09 -11.17 -17.61
CA GLN A 10 -3.77 -9.93 -18.03
C GLN A 10 -5.04 -9.69 -17.21
N ALA A 11 -5.79 -10.74 -16.84
CA ALA A 11 -6.92 -10.66 -15.92
C ALA A 11 -6.48 -10.30 -14.49
N SER A 12 -5.32 -10.82 -14.04
CA SER A 12 -4.72 -10.46 -12.75
C SER A 12 -4.23 -9.00 -12.74
N ASN A 13 -3.59 -8.53 -13.82
CA ASN A 13 -3.12 -7.15 -13.97
C ASN A 13 -4.24 -6.12 -14.22
N GLN A 14 -5.42 -6.53 -14.69
CA GLN A 14 -6.59 -5.64 -14.88
C GLN A 14 -7.33 -5.25 -13.58
N ARG A 15 -6.86 -5.74 -12.42
CA ARG A 15 -7.41 -5.38 -11.10
C ARG A 15 -6.91 -4.04 -10.56
N LEU A 16 -5.92 -3.42 -11.20
CA LEU A 16 -5.24 -2.22 -10.70
C LEU A 16 -5.57 -1.01 -11.57
N VAL A 17 -6.43 -0.11 -11.08
CA VAL A 17 -6.57 1.26 -11.60
C VAL A 17 -6.72 2.18 -10.41
N CYS A 18 -5.69 2.98 -10.13
CA CYS A 18 -5.80 4.13 -9.24
C CYS A 18 -6.12 5.35 -10.11
N THR A 19 -7.31 5.92 -9.94
CA THR A 19 -7.75 7.13 -10.65
C THR A 19 -7.25 8.37 -9.91
N ASN A 20 -6.10 8.91 -10.34
CA ASN A 20 -5.80 10.32 -10.09
C ASN A 20 -6.62 11.11 -11.11
N SER A 21 -7.74 11.69 -10.68
CA SER A 21 -8.77 12.29 -11.54
C SER A 21 -8.27 12.94 -12.84
N ALA A 22 -8.53 12.27 -13.96
CA ALA A 22 -8.97 12.84 -15.23
C ALA A 22 -9.58 11.69 -16.07
N SER A 23 -10.91 11.65 -16.08
CA SER A 23 -11.83 10.82 -16.85
C SER A 23 -11.25 9.83 -17.89
N SER A 24 -11.60 8.55 -17.78
CA SER A 24 -11.87 7.74 -18.97
C SER A 24 -13.09 6.84 -18.73
N SER A 25 -14.02 6.92 -19.67
CA SER A 25 -15.33 6.28 -19.63
C SER A 25 -15.20 4.81 -20.03
N GLN A 26 -15.26 3.88 -19.07
CA GLN A 26 -15.38 2.46 -19.39
C GLN A 26 -16.41 1.74 -18.50
N LYS A 27 -17.34 1.12 -19.21
CA LYS A 27 -18.43 0.20 -18.81
C LYS A 27 -18.45 -0.16 -17.31
N ARG A 28 -19.41 0.42 -16.60
CA ARG A 28 -19.62 0.20 -15.16
C ARG A 28 -20.09 -1.23 -14.88
N THR A 29 -19.16 -2.09 -14.50
CA THR A 29 -19.42 -2.97 -13.36
C THR A 29 -19.46 -2.08 -12.12
N SER A 30 -20.23 -2.45 -11.08
CA SER A 30 -20.40 -1.68 -9.84
C SER A 30 -19.11 -1.62 -9.01
N ARG A 31 -18.05 -1.02 -9.57
CA ARG A 31 -16.83 -0.69 -8.87
C ARG A 31 -17.13 0.57 -8.04
N VAL A 32 -17.06 0.43 -6.72
CA VAL A 32 -16.99 1.60 -5.84
C VAL A 32 -15.72 2.35 -6.25
N ASP A 33 -15.86 3.60 -6.66
CA ASP A 33 -14.70 4.44 -6.97
C ASP A 33 -14.10 4.85 -5.62
N VAL A 34 -13.08 4.10 -5.20
CA VAL A 34 -12.42 4.30 -3.90
C VAL A 34 -11.36 5.36 -4.10
N GLN A 35 -11.43 6.44 -3.31
CA GLN A 35 -10.35 7.40 -3.30
C GLN A 35 -9.08 6.75 -2.75
N CYS A 36 -7.98 6.90 -3.48
CA CYS A 36 -6.66 6.49 -3.04
C CYS A 36 -6.33 7.18 -1.70
N PRO A 37 -5.80 6.48 -0.68
CA PRO A 37 -5.46 7.09 0.60
C PRO A 37 -4.50 8.26 0.44
N LEU A 38 -4.55 9.21 1.38
CA LEU A 38 -3.59 10.30 1.40
C LEU A 38 -2.18 9.76 1.65
N LYS A 39 -1.20 10.40 0.99
CA LYS A 39 0.19 10.07 1.23
C LYS A 39 0.64 10.54 2.62
N TYR A 40 1.55 9.78 3.22
CA TYR A 40 2.10 10.08 4.53
C TYR A 40 3.55 10.54 4.43
N SER A 41 3.80 11.77 4.89
CA SER A 41 5.09 12.46 4.79
C SER A 41 5.97 12.39 6.05
N GLY A 42 5.48 11.78 7.12
CA GLY A 42 6.24 11.55 8.36
C GLY A 42 5.87 12.45 9.53
N SER A 43 4.63 12.96 9.54
CA SER A 43 4.10 13.70 10.70
C SER A 43 4.14 12.85 11.96
N ARG A 44 4.74 13.36 13.04
CA ARG A 44 4.78 12.68 14.34
C ARG A 44 3.49 12.84 15.16
N ASP A 45 2.45 13.47 14.60
CA ASP A 45 1.14 13.55 15.25
C ASP A 45 0.48 12.16 15.19
N VAL A 46 0.21 11.59 16.36
CA VAL A 46 -0.43 10.28 16.54
C VAL A 46 -1.72 10.17 15.72
N ARG A 47 -2.53 11.24 15.67
CA ARG A 47 -3.80 11.24 14.93
C ARG A 47 -3.59 11.14 13.42
N VAL A 48 -2.51 11.71 12.89
CA VAL A 48 -2.18 11.62 11.47
C VAL A 48 -1.74 10.21 11.13
N ILE A 49 -0.95 9.58 11.99
CA ILE A 49 -0.48 8.21 11.80
C ILE A 49 -1.65 7.21 11.88
N ASP A 50 -2.50 7.34 12.91
CA ASP A 50 -3.68 6.47 13.07
C ASP A 50 -4.67 6.64 11.91
N ASN A 51 -4.92 7.87 11.46
CA ASN A 51 -5.78 8.11 10.29
C ASN A 51 -5.18 7.51 9.01
N PHE A 52 -3.87 7.62 8.80
CA PHE A 52 -3.20 7.03 7.65
C PHE A 52 -3.33 5.50 7.67
N GLU A 53 -3.04 4.86 8.79
CA GLU A 53 -3.18 3.41 8.95
C GLU A 53 -4.62 2.97 8.66
N PHE A 54 -5.61 3.63 9.26
CA PHE A 54 -7.01 3.32 9.05
C PHE A 54 -7.43 3.45 7.57
N GLN A 55 -7.02 4.53 6.89
CA GLN A 55 -7.35 4.73 5.48
C GLN A 55 -6.73 3.65 4.59
N VAL A 56 -5.48 3.26 4.85
CA VAL A 56 -4.79 2.22 4.07
C VAL A 56 -5.40 0.85 4.32
N ASP A 57 -5.68 0.50 5.57
CA ASP A 57 -6.30 -0.78 5.92
C ASP A 57 -7.68 -0.94 5.26
N TYR A 58 -8.52 0.09 5.37
CA TYR A 58 -9.83 0.12 4.72
C TYR A 58 -9.73 0.04 3.19
N TYR A 59 -8.76 0.73 2.59
CA TYR A 59 -8.51 0.65 1.16
C TYR A 59 -8.10 -0.77 0.74
N LEU A 60 -7.16 -1.40 1.45
CA LEU A 60 -6.72 -2.76 1.17
C LEU A 60 -7.87 -3.77 1.30
N ASP A 61 -8.71 -3.63 2.31
CA ASP A 61 -9.89 -4.48 2.53
C ASP A 61 -10.91 -4.33 1.39
N LEU A 62 -11.24 -3.09 1.00
CA LEU A 62 -12.17 -2.82 -0.08
C LEU A 62 -11.69 -3.37 -1.44
N HIS A 63 -10.36 -3.50 -1.60
CA HIS A 63 -9.72 -4.08 -2.77
C HIS A 63 -9.44 -5.60 -2.64
N ASN A 64 -9.84 -6.24 -1.54
CA ASN A 64 -9.59 -7.64 -1.21
C ASN A 64 -8.11 -8.02 -1.35
N VAL A 65 -7.21 -7.16 -0.86
CA VAL A 65 -5.78 -7.40 -0.87
C VAL A 65 -5.41 -8.25 0.34
N VAL A 66 -5.19 -9.55 0.11
CA VAL A 66 -4.88 -10.52 1.19
C VAL A 66 -3.39 -10.84 1.31
N GLU A 67 -2.62 -10.70 0.23
CA GLU A 67 -1.19 -11.02 0.23
C GLU A 67 -0.40 -9.95 1.00
N GLU A 68 0.24 -10.33 2.10
CA GLU A 68 0.99 -9.41 2.99
C GLU A 68 2.06 -8.59 2.25
N ASN A 69 2.81 -9.24 1.36
CA ASN A 69 3.81 -8.57 0.51
C ASN A 69 3.18 -7.51 -0.41
N LEU A 70 1.96 -7.76 -0.92
CA LEU A 70 1.24 -6.78 -1.73
C LEU A 70 0.67 -5.64 -0.86
N LYS A 71 0.20 -5.93 0.36
CA LYS A 71 -0.20 -4.88 1.33
C LYS A 71 0.97 -3.95 1.63
N ILE A 72 2.14 -4.51 1.96
CA ILE A 72 3.37 -3.76 2.25
C ILE A 72 3.78 -2.92 1.03
N LYS A 73 3.80 -3.49 -0.17
CA LYS A 73 4.11 -2.73 -1.39
C LYS A 73 3.11 -1.58 -1.62
N THR A 74 1.83 -1.82 -1.40
CA THR A 74 0.78 -0.79 -1.57
C THR A 74 0.97 0.35 -0.59
N VAL A 75 1.15 0.09 0.70
CA VAL A 75 1.36 1.15 1.70
C VAL A 75 2.66 1.92 1.44
N THR A 76 3.72 1.24 0.98
CA THR A 76 4.99 1.90 0.68
C THR A 76 4.92 2.87 -0.51
N MET A 77 4.01 2.63 -1.46
CA MET A 77 3.72 3.58 -2.55
C MET A 77 2.98 4.85 -2.07
N LEU A 78 2.35 4.77 -0.89
CA LEU A 78 1.65 5.88 -0.24
C LEU A 78 2.56 6.67 0.71
N LEU A 79 3.84 6.30 0.82
CA LEU A 79 4.82 7.06 1.59
C LEU A 79 5.40 8.20 0.75
N GLU A 80 5.67 9.32 1.40
CA GLU A 80 6.39 10.44 0.79
C GLU A 80 7.33 11.13 1.77
N GLY A 81 8.11 12.09 1.27
CA GLY A 81 9.03 12.88 2.08
C GLY A 81 10.02 12.03 2.88
N ASN A 82 10.17 12.33 4.17
CA ASN A 82 11.18 11.72 5.04
C ASN A 82 10.89 10.24 5.35
N VAL A 83 9.63 9.80 5.23
CA VAL A 83 9.26 8.41 5.50
C VAL A 83 9.81 7.47 4.43
N VAL A 84 9.93 7.93 3.19
CA VAL A 84 10.57 7.14 2.11
C VAL A 84 12.03 6.85 2.45
N ALA A 85 12.76 7.80 3.03
CA ALA A 85 14.14 7.60 3.44
C ALA A 85 14.25 6.59 4.60
N TRP A 86 13.34 6.66 5.57
CA TRP A 86 13.23 5.66 6.63
C TRP A 86 12.94 4.26 6.07
N TRP A 87 11.97 4.14 5.15
CA TRP A 87 11.61 2.86 4.54
C TRP A 87 12.78 2.25 3.76
N ARG A 88 13.51 3.05 2.98
CA ARG A 88 14.73 2.61 2.28
C ARG A 88 15.78 2.05 3.22
N ARG A 89 15.95 2.67 4.40
CA ARG A 89 16.85 2.13 5.44
C ARG A 89 16.34 0.80 5.98
N LYS A 90 15.04 0.71 6.29
CA LYS A 90 14.42 -0.55 6.75
C LYS A 90 14.53 -1.68 5.73
N MET A 91 14.47 -1.39 4.44
CA MET A 91 14.71 -2.41 3.40
C MET A 91 16.12 -3.01 3.49
N LEU A 92 17.16 -2.19 3.73
CA LEU A 92 18.51 -2.68 3.95
C LEU A 92 18.61 -3.52 5.23
N ASP A 93 17.95 -3.09 6.30
CA ASP A 93 17.91 -3.87 7.55
C ASP A 93 17.23 -5.24 7.33
N ILE A 94 16.20 -5.31 6.48
CA ILE A 94 15.53 -6.58 6.12
C ILE A 94 16.45 -7.47 5.28
N GLU A 95 17.15 -6.88 4.31
CA GLU A 95 18.12 -7.61 3.46
C GLU A 95 19.28 -8.19 4.27
N ASN A 96 19.72 -7.49 5.32
CA ASN A 96 20.76 -7.95 6.23
C ASN A 96 20.25 -8.89 7.34
N GLU A 97 18.95 -9.24 7.33
CA GLU A 97 18.28 -10.03 8.38
C GLU A 97 18.26 -9.37 9.78
N ASP A 98 18.60 -8.07 9.87
CA ASP A 98 18.57 -7.27 11.10
C ASP A 98 17.14 -6.82 11.48
N CYS A 99 16.20 -6.89 10.54
CA CYS A 99 14.80 -6.54 10.76
C CYS A 99 13.85 -7.53 10.05
N MET A 100 12.78 -7.93 10.74
CA MET A 100 11.76 -8.81 10.17
C MET A 100 10.43 -8.06 10.03
N ILE A 101 10.08 -7.70 8.78
CA ILE A 101 8.77 -7.15 8.41
C ILE A 101 8.16 -8.12 7.40
N ARG A 102 7.34 -9.08 7.88
CA ARG A 102 6.71 -10.09 7.03
C ARG A 102 5.22 -9.86 6.84
N THR A 103 4.61 -9.11 7.74
CA THR A 103 3.19 -8.77 7.74
C THR A 103 2.98 -7.27 7.71
N PHE A 104 1.79 -6.85 7.30
CA PHE A 104 1.34 -5.46 7.35
C PHE A 104 1.31 -4.93 8.80
N ASP A 105 0.98 -5.79 9.77
CA ASP A 105 1.04 -5.46 11.20
C ASP A 105 2.48 -5.19 11.67
N ASP A 106 3.46 -6.00 11.25
CA ASP A 106 4.88 -5.73 11.54
C ASP A 106 5.31 -4.37 10.96
N PHE A 107 4.87 -4.05 9.75
CA PHE A 107 5.13 -2.76 9.12
C PHE A 107 4.55 -1.61 9.95
N ASN A 108 3.28 -1.69 10.35
CA ASN A 108 2.62 -0.66 11.15
C ASN A 108 3.30 -0.49 12.51
N LYS A 109 3.71 -1.57 13.18
CA LYS A 109 4.47 -1.51 14.44
C LYS A 109 5.81 -0.79 14.28
N GLN A 110 6.56 -1.11 13.23
CA GLN A 110 7.84 -0.46 12.94
C GLN A 110 7.66 1.03 12.58
N LEU A 111 6.62 1.36 11.82
CA LEU A 111 6.28 2.74 11.47
C LEU A 111 5.93 3.55 12.72
N LYS A 112 5.01 3.03 13.54
CA LYS A 112 4.60 3.68 14.80
C LYS A 112 5.77 3.82 15.76
N GLY A 113 6.56 2.77 15.94
CA GLY A 113 7.73 2.80 16.83
C GLY A 113 8.81 3.81 16.42
N TYR A 114 8.85 4.24 15.16
CA TYR A 114 9.81 5.24 14.68
C TYR A 114 9.25 6.67 14.66
N PHE A 115 7.98 6.85 14.31
CA PHE A 115 7.37 8.17 14.11
C PHE A 115 6.50 8.65 15.26
N MET A 116 5.97 7.76 16.11
CA MET A 116 5.28 8.17 17.32
C MET A 116 6.30 8.52 18.42
N PRO A 117 6.09 9.61 19.17
CA PRO A 117 6.93 9.98 20.31
C PRO A 117 6.78 9.05 21.52
#